data_AF-A0A3R7N363-F1
#
_entry.id   AF-A0A3R7N363-F1
#
_cell.length_a   1.000
_cell.length_b   1.000
_cell.length_c   1.000
_cell.angle_alpha   90.00
_cell.angle_beta   90.00
_cell.angle_gamma   90.00
#
_symmetry.space_group_name_H-M   'P 1'
#
loop_
_entity.id
_entity.type
_entity.pdbx_description
1 polymer ?
#
loop_
_entity_poly.entity_id
_entity_poly.type
_entity_poly.pdbx_seq_one_letter_code
_entity_poly.pdbx_strand_id
1 'polypeptide(L)'
;MKATSFISQLGPGRFYLTVHAKPGGRSSSLACQPAVTYAALEVRIGAPPAEGKANAELIDFMQTIIEKELARLRTVQHHTPRDGIASVVECSNAGPSKKNRNKGKIKDKKKNPENNKMECAVELPDKVRVSLVGGATARYKTLEVSFPGTQEELISVLNSAYVS
;
A
#
# COMPACT_ATOMS: atom_id res chain seq x y z
N MET A 1 18.53 -8.32 22.58
CA MET A 1 17.08 -8.07 22.72
C MET A 1 16.56 -7.68 21.34
N LYS A 2 15.63 -8.44 20.73
CA LYS A 2 15.06 -8.06 19.43
C LYS A 2 14.18 -6.83 19.68
N ALA A 3 14.55 -5.68 19.09
CA ALA A 3 13.67 -4.53 19.07
C ALA A 3 12.39 -4.95 18.33
N THR A 4 11.27 -5.05 19.05
CA THR A 4 9.96 -5.31 18.44
C THR A 4 9.49 -4.00 17.84
N SER A 5 9.80 -3.78 16.57
CA SER A 5 9.23 -2.69 15.76
C SER A 5 7.84 -3.11 15.29
N PHE A 6 6.89 -2.18 15.27
CA PHE A 6 5.55 -2.42 14.72
C PHE A 6 5.58 -2.69 13.22
N ILE A 7 6.64 -2.29 12.52
CA ILE A 7 6.84 -2.52 11.09
C ILE A 7 8.04 -3.44 10.85
N SER A 8 7.89 -4.37 9.92
CA SER A 8 8.98 -5.21 9.41
C SER A 8 8.85 -5.43 7.91
N GLN A 9 9.97 -5.38 7.19
CA GLN A 9 10.01 -5.59 5.75
C GLN A 9 10.08 -7.09 5.43
N LEU A 10 9.17 -7.60 4.60
CA LEU A 10 9.23 -8.98 4.06
C LEU A 10 10.06 -9.03 2.78
N GLY A 11 9.99 -7.95 2.01
CA GLY A 11 10.63 -7.82 0.72
C GLY A 11 10.42 -6.41 0.18
N PRO A 12 10.92 -6.12 -1.02
CA PRO A 12 10.71 -4.82 -1.63
C PRO A 12 9.23 -4.51 -1.80
N GLY A 13 8.78 -3.37 -1.26
CA GLY A 13 7.38 -2.95 -1.30
C GLY A 13 6.39 -3.85 -0.55
N ARG A 14 6.85 -4.75 0.34
CA ARG A 14 5.98 -5.60 1.16
C ARG A 14 6.39 -5.54 2.63
N PHE A 15 5.43 -5.21 3.49
CA PHE A 15 5.67 -4.94 4.91
C PHE A 15 4.63 -5.63 5.79
N TYR A 16 5.04 -6.08 6.98
CA TYR A 16 4.14 -6.46 8.05
C TYR A 16 3.98 -5.30 9.00
N LEU A 17 2.73 -4.97 9.33
CA LEU A 17 2.36 -4.05 10.38
C LEU A 17 1.70 -4.81 11.53
N THR A 18 2.24 -4.65 12.73
CA THR A 18 1.61 -5.07 13.98
C THR A 18 0.70 -3.95 14.45
N VAL A 19 -0.59 -4.21 14.54
CA VAL A 19 -1.62 -3.22 14.87
C VAL A 19 -2.38 -3.63 16.12
N HIS A 20 -2.50 -2.74 17.10
CA HIS A 20 -3.38 -2.90 18.23
C HIS A 20 -4.72 -2.21 17.96
N ALA A 21 -5.72 -3.00 17.57
CA ALA A 21 -7.04 -2.48 17.21
C ALA A 21 -7.92 -2.28 18.46
N LYS A 22 -8.49 -1.08 18.59
CA LYS A 22 -9.39 -0.65 19.68
C LYS A 22 -10.78 -0.38 19.09
N PRO A 23 -11.65 -1.41 18.97
CA PRO A 23 -12.99 -1.29 18.38
C PRO A 23 -13.98 -0.55 19.30
N GLY A 24 -15.12 -0.15 18.73
CA GLY A 24 -16.18 0.57 19.43
C GLY A 24 -15.91 2.07 19.65
N GLY A 25 -15.04 2.66 18.83
CA GLY A 25 -14.81 4.09 18.78
C GLY A 25 -15.95 4.86 18.11
N ARG A 26 -15.89 6.19 18.15
CA ARG A 26 -16.81 7.05 17.36
C ARG A 26 -16.45 7.08 15.88
N SER A 27 -15.17 6.93 15.57
CA SER A 27 -14.60 6.93 14.23
C SER A 27 -13.31 6.12 14.21
N SER A 28 -12.91 5.68 13.01
CA SER A 28 -11.62 5.03 12.79
C SER A 28 -10.49 6.06 12.67
N SER A 29 -9.43 5.91 13.47
CA SER A 29 -8.29 6.82 13.48
C SER A 29 -7.03 6.20 14.10
N LEU A 30 -5.86 6.75 13.79
CA LEU A 30 -4.63 6.43 14.50
C LEU A 30 -4.71 6.98 15.93
N ALA A 31 -4.45 6.13 16.92
CA ALA A 31 -4.58 6.50 18.33
C ALA A 31 -3.30 7.12 18.91
N CYS A 32 -2.15 6.86 18.28
CA CYS A 32 -0.85 7.36 18.69
C CYS A 32 0.03 7.66 17.47
N GLN A 33 1.06 8.49 17.68
CA GLN A 33 2.06 8.78 16.65
C GLN A 33 2.83 7.50 16.28
N PRO A 34 2.90 7.12 14.98
CA PRO A 34 3.67 5.97 14.54
C PRO A 34 5.18 6.15 14.80
N ALA A 35 5.72 5.37 15.73
CA ALA A 35 7.16 5.36 16.02
C ALA A 35 7.72 3.93 15.92
N VAL A 36 8.84 3.77 15.22
CA VAL A 36 9.51 2.47 14.99
C VAL A 36 9.96 1.79 16.29
N THR A 37 10.04 2.53 17.38
CA THR A 37 10.36 2.03 18.72
C THR A 37 9.17 1.33 19.39
N TYR A 38 7.94 1.52 18.89
CA TYR A 38 6.76 0.87 19.42
C TYR A 38 6.59 -0.53 18.83
N ALA A 39 6.08 -1.45 19.66
CA ALA A 39 5.78 -2.82 19.26
C ALA A 39 4.53 -2.96 18.39
N ALA A 40 3.60 -2.02 18.46
CA ALA A 40 2.39 -2.02 17.67
C ALA A 40 1.91 -0.60 17.37
N LEU A 41 1.27 -0.42 16.22
CA LEU A 41 0.53 0.77 15.85
C LEU A 41 -0.85 0.73 16.51
N GLU A 42 -1.20 1.74 17.31
CA GLU A 42 -2.53 1.78 17.92
C GLU A 42 -3.56 2.41 16.98
N VAL A 43 -4.68 1.72 16.76
CA VAL A 43 -5.75 2.18 15.86
C VAL A 43 -7.08 2.07 16.58
N ARG A 44 -7.84 3.17 16.63
CA ARG A 44 -9.24 3.19 17.04
C ARG A 44 -10.08 2.79 15.84
N ILE A 45 -11.07 1.93 16.06
CA ILE A 45 -11.99 1.46 15.01
C ILE A 45 -13.42 1.82 15.40
N GLY A 46 -14.15 2.47 14.49
CA GLY A 46 -15.53 2.87 14.68
C GLY A 46 -16.48 1.68 14.79
N ALA A 47 -16.23 0.64 13.99
CA ALA A 47 -16.99 -0.60 14.06
C ALA A 47 -17.01 -1.20 15.48
N PRO A 48 -18.17 -1.75 15.89
CA PRO A 48 -18.28 -2.48 17.14
C PRO A 48 -17.38 -3.74 17.10
N PRO A 49 -17.06 -4.33 18.27
CA PRO A 49 -16.37 -5.62 18.38
C PRO A 49 -17.29 -6.81 18.00
N ALA A 50 -18.07 -6.65 16.93
CA ALA A 50 -18.86 -7.71 16.33
C ALA A 50 -17.99 -8.51 15.35
N GLU A 51 -18.33 -9.78 15.18
CA GLU A 51 -17.57 -10.73 14.36
C GLU A 51 -17.34 -10.18 12.94
N GLY A 52 -16.07 -10.03 12.56
CA GLY A 52 -15.64 -9.56 11.25
C GLY A 52 -15.73 -8.06 10.98
N LYS A 53 -16.66 -7.32 11.60
CA LYS A 53 -16.87 -5.88 11.29
C LYS A 53 -15.66 -5.01 11.61
N ALA A 54 -15.09 -5.16 12.80
CA ALA A 54 -13.91 -4.40 13.21
C ALA A 54 -12.67 -4.72 12.34
N ASN A 55 -12.53 -5.97 11.90
CA ASN A 55 -11.41 -6.38 11.04
C ASN A 55 -11.56 -5.82 9.63
N ALA A 56 -12.77 -5.86 9.08
CA ALA A 56 -13.08 -5.30 7.76
C ALA A 56 -12.83 -3.79 7.75
N GLU A 57 -13.34 -3.07 8.75
CA GLU A 57 -13.12 -1.63 8.87
C GLU A 57 -11.64 -1.28 9.12
N LEU A 58 -10.89 -2.10 9.88
CA LEU A 58 -9.45 -1.88 10.04
C LEU A 58 -8.70 -1.97 8.70
N ILE A 59 -8.99 -3.00 7.89
CA ILE A 59 -8.35 -3.17 6.58
C ILE A 59 -8.69 -1.99 5.68
N ASP A 60 -9.96 -1.62 5.61
CA ASP A 60 -10.47 -0.52 4.80
C ASP A 60 -9.87 0.83 5.22
N PHE A 61 -9.85 1.11 6.52
CA PHE A 61 -9.24 2.30 7.10
C PHE A 61 -7.75 2.40 6.76
N MET A 62 -6.98 1.33 7.01
CA MET A 62 -5.54 1.31 6.76
C MET A 62 -5.23 1.44 5.27
N GLN A 63 -6.01 0.81 4.39
CA GLN A 63 -5.83 0.95 2.95
C GLN A 63 -6.13 2.39 2.50
N THR A 64 -7.29 2.92 2.88
CA THR A 64 -7.76 4.25 2.49
C THR A 64 -6.78 5.33 2.95
N ILE A 65 -6.31 5.27 4.19
CA ILE A 65 -5.44 6.31 4.74
C ILE A 65 -4.05 6.30 4.09
N ILE A 66 -3.48 5.12 3.83
CA ILE A 66 -2.18 4.98 3.16
C ILE A 66 -2.30 5.47 1.71
N GLU A 67 -3.36 5.09 0.98
CA GLU A 67 -3.60 5.55 -0.39
C GLU A 67 -3.77 7.06 -0.47
N LYS A 68 -4.62 7.62 0.40
CA LYS A 68 -4.90 9.06 0.47
C LYS A 68 -3.63 9.86 0.75
N GLU A 69 -2.87 9.48 1.77
CA GLU A 69 -1.67 10.22 2.16
C GLU A 69 -0.52 10.03 1.16
N LEU A 70 -0.38 8.84 0.57
CA LEU A 70 0.56 8.63 -0.53
C LEU A 70 0.22 9.50 -1.73
N ALA A 71 -1.06 9.57 -2.13
CA ALA A 71 -1.51 10.43 -3.21
C ALA A 71 -1.26 11.92 -2.89
N ARG A 72 -1.57 12.35 -1.66
CA ARG A 72 -1.32 13.71 -1.19
C ARG A 72 0.16 14.09 -1.29
N LEU A 73 1.06 13.22 -0.79
CA LEU A 73 2.50 13.47 -0.83
C LEU A 73 3.07 13.48 -2.26
N ARG A 74 2.55 12.63 -3.16
CA ARG A 74 2.93 12.65 -4.58
C ARG A 74 2.46 13.93 -5.27
N THR A 75 1.22 14.35 -5.04
CA THR A 75 0.69 15.61 -5.60
C THR A 75 1.51 16.82 -5.15
N VAL A 76 1.91 16.90 -3.88
CA VAL A 76 2.78 17.97 -3.38
C VAL A 76 4.13 17.99 -4.09
N GLN A 77 4.72 16.83 -4.39
CA GLN A 77 5.99 16.76 -5.14
C GLN A 77 5.86 17.22 -6.59
N HIS A 78 4.69 17.05 -7.22
CA HIS A 78 4.45 17.47 -8.60
C HIS A 78 4.08 18.96 -8.76
N HIS A 79 3.85 19.68 -7.65
CA HIS A 79 3.45 21.10 -7.67
C HIS A 79 4.53 22.10 -7.20
N THR A 80 5.80 21.70 -7.05
CA THR A 80 6.87 22.71 -7.05
C THR A 80 6.92 23.34 -8.45
N PRO A 81 6.70 24.66 -8.62
CA PRO A 81 6.83 25.30 -9.92
C PRO A 81 8.29 25.17 -10.36
N ARG A 82 8.53 24.18 -11.22
CA ARG A 82 9.74 24.11 -12.02
C ARG A 82 9.58 25.21 -13.06
N ASP A 83 10.16 26.37 -12.79
CA ASP A 83 10.53 27.30 -13.85
C ASP A 83 11.30 26.50 -14.90
N GLY A 84 10.74 26.40 -16.10
CA GLY A 84 11.43 25.80 -17.24
C GLY A 84 10.63 24.77 -18.04
N ILE A 85 9.73 25.29 -18.90
CA ILE A 85 9.44 24.81 -20.27
C ILE A 85 8.91 23.37 -20.41
N ALA A 86 7.61 23.30 -20.78
CA ALA A 86 6.91 22.32 -21.62
C ALA A 86 7.00 20.83 -21.22
N SER A 87 5.92 20.05 -21.17
CA SER A 87 4.77 20.05 -22.07
C SER A 87 3.59 19.36 -21.38
N VAL A 88 2.43 19.98 -21.54
CA VAL A 88 1.10 19.40 -21.39
C VAL A 88 1.04 18.05 -22.12
N VAL A 89 0.75 16.96 -21.41
CA VAL A 89 -0.04 15.85 -21.97
C VAL A 89 -1.13 15.52 -20.97
N GLU A 90 -2.32 15.84 -21.42
CA GLU A 90 -3.60 15.82 -20.76
C GLU A 90 -4.07 14.39 -20.53
N CYS A 91 -4.56 14.11 -19.32
CA CYS A 91 -5.33 12.91 -19.04
C CYS A 91 -6.72 13.06 -19.67
N SER A 92 -7.02 12.28 -20.70
CA SER A 92 -8.38 12.17 -21.25
C SER A 92 -8.74 10.71 -21.46
N ASN A 93 -9.34 10.09 -20.44
CA ASN A 93 -10.06 8.82 -20.61
C ASN A 93 -11.46 9.14 -21.15
N ALA A 94 -11.60 9.04 -22.47
CA ALA A 94 -12.88 8.91 -23.15
C ALA A 94 -12.77 7.79 -24.18
N GLY A 95 -13.40 6.64 -23.92
CA GLY A 95 -13.84 5.75 -25.01
C GLY A 95 -15.12 6.31 -25.65
N PRO A 96 -15.68 5.71 -26.73
CA PRO A 96 -15.37 4.38 -27.27
C PRO A 96 -15.25 4.32 -28.82
N SER A 97 -15.08 3.09 -29.32
CA SER A 97 -15.51 2.55 -30.64
C SER A 97 -14.48 2.26 -31.75
N LYS A 98 -14.51 0.97 -32.14
CA LYS A 98 -14.48 0.36 -33.50
C LYS A 98 -13.22 -0.39 -33.97
N LYS A 99 -13.41 -1.72 -33.99
CA LYS A 99 -13.25 -2.64 -35.13
C LYS A 99 -11.82 -2.87 -35.66
N ASN A 100 -11.26 -4.05 -35.35
CA ASN A 100 -10.48 -4.79 -36.34
C ASN A 100 -10.49 -6.31 -36.07
N ARG A 101 -11.11 -7.06 -36.98
CA ARG A 101 -10.90 -8.49 -37.16
C ARG A 101 -9.99 -8.64 -38.38
N ASN A 102 -8.79 -9.15 -38.20
CA ASN A 102 -8.14 -9.87 -39.28
C ASN A 102 -7.35 -11.08 -38.76
N LYS A 103 -7.46 -12.17 -39.51
CA LYS A 103 -7.16 -13.56 -39.14
C LYS A 103 -6.12 -14.10 -40.13
N GLY A 104 -5.03 -14.70 -39.63
CA GLY A 104 -4.09 -15.50 -40.42
C GLY A 104 -2.76 -15.67 -39.66
N LYS A 105 -2.55 -16.77 -38.92
CA LYS A 105 -2.05 -18.12 -39.29
C LYS A 105 -0.52 -18.20 -39.58
N ILE A 106 0.19 -18.87 -38.66
CA ILE A 106 1.18 -19.97 -38.86
C ILE A 106 2.60 -19.49 -39.34
N LYS A 107 3.79 -19.88 -38.82
CA LYS A 107 4.38 -21.21 -38.46
C LYS A 107 5.74 -21.04 -37.73
N ASP A 108 6.09 -22.01 -36.87
CA ASP A 108 7.43 -22.61 -36.58
C ASP A 108 8.71 -21.75 -36.35
N LYS A 109 9.33 -21.85 -35.16
CA LYS A 109 10.62 -22.58 -34.94
C LYS A 109 11.21 -22.40 -33.52
N LYS A 110 11.33 -23.54 -32.83
CA LYS A 110 12.38 -24.02 -31.89
C LYS A 110 13.59 -23.09 -31.59
N LYS A 111 13.82 -22.78 -30.31
CA LYS A 111 15.13 -22.94 -29.61
C LYS A 111 15.04 -22.59 -28.13
N ASN A 112 15.41 -23.55 -27.27
CA ASN A 112 15.98 -23.27 -25.94
C ASN A 112 17.40 -22.71 -26.16
N PRO A 113 17.88 -21.80 -25.30
CA PRO A 113 18.88 -22.26 -24.33
C PRO A 113 18.78 -21.60 -22.94
N GLU A 114 19.36 -22.33 -22.00
CA GLU A 114 19.65 -22.01 -20.61
C GLU A 114 20.48 -20.73 -20.40
N ASN A 115 20.31 -20.19 -19.18
CA ASN A 115 21.31 -19.52 -18.36
C ASN A 115 21.73 -18.09 -18.73
N ASN A 116 21.26 -17.10 -17.96
CA ASN A 116 22.15 -16.10 -17.35
C ASN A 116 21.38 -15.12 -16.45
N LYS A 117 21.80 -15.08 -15.18
CA LYS A 117 21.89 -13.87 -14.35
C LYS A 117 20.60 -13.03 -14.25
N MET A 118 19.68 -13.46 -13.39
CA MET A 118 18.54 -12.62 -13.01
C MET A 118 19.02 -11.55 -12.04
N GLU A 119 19.49 -10.45 -12.62
CA GLU A 119 19.50 -9.14 -11.99
C GLU A 119 18.07 -8.91 -11.46
N CYS A 120 17.91 -8.85 -10.13
CA CYS A 120 16.61 -8.67 -9.52
C CYS A 120 16.09 -7.28 -9.91
N ALA A 121 15.33 -7.20 -11.00
CA ALA A 121 14.40 -6.11 -11.21
C ALA A 121 13.47 -6.15 -10.00
N VAL A 122 13.67 -5.21 -9.08
CA VAL A 122 12.87 -5.08 -7.88
C VAL A 122 11.49 -4.59 -8.32
N GLU A 123 10.60 -5.54 -8.64
CA GLU A 123 9.21 -5.25 -8.96
C GLU A 123 8.50 -4.77 -7.69
N LEU A 124 8.49 -3.45 -7.49
CA LEU A 124 7.64 -2.81 -6.49
C LEU A 124 6.17 -2.97 -6.94
N PRO A 125 5.24 -3.17 -6.00
CA PRO A 125 3.83 -3.24 -6.36
C PRO A 125 3.36 -1.89 -6.91
N ASP A 126 2.45 -1.89 -7.90
CA ASP A 126 1.93 -0.65 -8.50
C ASP A 126 0.96 0.11 -7.58
N LYS A 127 0.35 -0.59 -6.63
CA LYS A 127 -0.75 -0.09 -5.78
C LYS A 127 -0.62 -0.55 -4.34
N VAL A 128 -1.20 0.26 -3.45
CA VAL A 128 -1.33 -0.10 -2.05
C VAL A 128 -2.33 -1.24 -1.93
N ARG A 129 -2.02 -2.25 -1.12
CA ARG A 129 -2.98 -3.28 -0.72
C ARG A 129 -2.74 -3.64 0.73
N VAL A 130 -3.81 -3.77 1.49
CA VAL A 130 -3.75 -4.19 2.90
C VAL A 130 -4.54 -5.48 3.05
N SER A 131 -3.97 -6.45 3.77
CA SER A 131 -4.67 -7.69 4.11
C SER A 131 -4.33 -8.14 5.52
N LEU A 132 -5.30 -8.75 6.20
CA LEU A 132 -5.10 -9.32 7.52
C LEU A 132 -4.50 -10.72 7.37
N VAL A 133 -3.29 -10.91 7.89
CA VAL A 133 -2.56 -12.19 7.83
C VAL A 133 -2.44 -12.89 9.19
N GLY A 134 -2.76 -12.18 10.27
CA GLY A 134 -2.68 -12.74 11.63
C GLY A 134 -3.56 -12.02 12.64
N GLY A 135 -3.96 -12.75 13.69
CA GLY A 135 -4.67 -12.18 14.84
C GLY A 135 -6.14 -11.87 14.60
N ALA A 136 -6.85 -12.54 13.68
CA ALA A 136 -8.24 -12.25 13.35
C ALA A 136 -9.19 -12.13 14.56
N THR A 137 -8.98 -12.94 15.60
CA THR A 137 -9.74 -12.90 16.86
C THR A 137 -8.97 -12.21 18.01
N ALA A 138 -7.70 -11.85 17.82
CA ALA A 138 -6.84 -11.24 18.83
C ALA A 138 -6.91 -9.69 18.82
N ARG A 139 -6.48 -9.03 19.90
CA ARG A 139 -6.41 -7.55 19.92
C ARG A 139 -5.28 -7.01 19.04
N TYR A 140 -4.18 -7.75 18.98
CA TYR A 140 -3.07 -7.49 18.08
C TYR A 140 -3.33 -8.18 16.75
N LYS A 141 -3.31 -7.41 15.67
CA LYS A 141 -3.43 -7.85 14.29
C LYS A 141 -2.08 -7.78 13.61
N THR A 142 -1.85 -8.68 12.67
CA THR A 142 -0.75 -8.56 11.72
C THR A 142 -1.36 -8.30 10.36
N LEU A 143 -1.03 -7.14 9.79
CA LEU A 143 -1.43 -6.74 8.45
C LEU A 143 -0.25 -6.90 7.51
N GLU A 144 -0.47 -7.52 6.36
CA GLU A 144 0.45 -7.42 5.23
C GLU A 144 0.06 -6.24 4.37
N VAL A 145 1.03 -5.37 4.10
CA VAL A 145 0.89 -4.16 3.31
C VAL A 145 1.81 -4.26 2.09
N SER A 146 1.21 -4.31 0.91
CA SER A 146 1.92 -4.01 -0.34
C SER A 146 1.93 -2.50 -0.51
N PHE A 147 3.09 -1.90 -0.72
CA PHE A 147 3.28 -0.47 -0.81
C PHE A 147 4.29 -0.11 -1.93
N PRO A 148 3.95 0.82 -2.84
CA PRO A 148 4.79 1.23 -3.97
C PRO A 148 5.93 2.17 -3.52
N GLY A 149 6.80 1.70 -2.61
CA GLY A 149 7.85 2.52 -2.01
C GLY A 149 8.64 1.80 -0.91
N THR A 150 9.46 2.55 -0.18
CA THR A 150 10.32 2.01 0.89
C THR A 150 9.62 1.96 2.26
N GLN A 151 10.28 1.35 3.24
CA GLN A 151 9.77 1.29 4.61
C GLN A 151 9.65 2.69 5.23
N GLU A 152 10.64 3.53 4.98
CA GLU A 152 10.74 4.89 5.50
C GLU A 152 9.64 5.78 4.94
N GLU A 153 9.33 5.63 3.65
CA GLU A 153 8.21 6.31 3.00
C GLU A 153 6.88 5.87 3.60
N LEU A 154 6.68 4.56 3.85
CA LEU A 154 5.47 4.07 4.51
C LEU A 154 5.34 4.64 5.95
N ILE A 155 6.42 4.70 6.71
CA ILE A 155 6.43 5.32 8.04
C ILE A 155 6.09 6.82 7.95
N SER A 156 6.59 7.50 6.92
CA SER A 156 6.32 8.92 6.69
C SER A 156 4.86 9.18 6.31
N VAL A 157 4.28 8.31 5.47
CA VAL A 157 2.86 8.29 5.13
C VAL A 157 1.99 8.10 6.38
N LEU A 158 2.33 7.12 7.24
CA LEU A 158 1.61 6.88 8.48
C LEU A 158 1.72 8.05 9.47
N ASN A 159 2.90 8.69 9.57
CA ASN A 159 3.08 9.88 10.39
C ASN A 159 2.27 11.07 9.87
N SER A 160 2.23 11.26 8.54
CA SER A 160 1.38 12.27 7.90
C SER A 160 -0.11 12.06 8.21
N ALA A 161 -0.55 10.80 8.16
CA ALA A 161 -1.92 10.41 8.48
C ALA A 161 -2.32 10.69 9.93
N TYR A 162 -1.38 10.63 10.87
CA TYR A 162 -1.65 10.91 12.29
C TYR A 162 -1.86 12.40 12.57
N VAL A 163 -1.22 13.27 11.80
CA VAL A 163 -1.29 14.73 11.97
C VAL A 163 -2.47 15.37 11.21
N SER A 164 -3.06 14.64 10.26
CA SER A 164 -4.15 15.09 9.38
C SER A 164 -5.53 14.91 9.98
#